data_AF-A0A645IX91-F1
#
_entry.id   AF-A0A645IX91-F1
#
_cell.length_a   1.000
_cell.length_b   1.000
_cell.length_c   1.000
_cell.angle_alpha   90.00
_cell.angle_beta   90.00
_cell.angle_gamma   90.00
#
_symmetry.space_group_name_H-M   'P 1'
#
loop_
_entity.id
_entity.type
_entity.pdbx_description
1 polymer ?
#
loop_
_entity_poly.entity_id
_entity_poly.type
_entity_poly.pdbx_seq_one_letter_code
_entity_poly.pdbx_strand_id
1 'polypeptide(L)'
;MEWDKPAPTMTTLCNGYGNGRFGHPEQHRGISLREAAIFQSFPETYRFTREDDKVVIKTVSRLIGNAVPPKLGEAVARALYASVPAVSGDTAAAGG
;
A
#
# COMPACT_ATOMS: atom_id res chain seq x y z
N MET A 1 14.08 -0.44 12.97
CA MET A 1 13.43 0.83 12.63
C MET A 1 13.62 1.77 13.79
N GLU A 2 13.51 3.06 13.52
CA GLU A 2 13.75 4.11 14.51
C GLU A 2 12.57 5.08 14.44
N TRP A 3 12.17 5.60 15.59
CA TRP A 3 11.21 6.68 15.63
C TRP A 3 11.76 7.91 14.91
N ASP A 4 10.85 8.73 14.38
CA ASP A 4 11.16 10.01 13.72
C ASP A 4 12.09 9.91 12.49
N LYS A 5 12.36 8.70 12.00
CA LYS A 5 13.09 8.45 10.76
C LYS A 5 12.21 7.79 9.72
N PRO A 6 12.42 8.07 8.42
CA PRO A 6 11.70 7.37 7.36
C PRO A 6 11.92 5.86 7.46
N ALA A 7 10.84 5.10 7.21
CA ALA A 7 10.95 3.66 7.10
C ALA A 7 11.82 3.27 5.89
N PRO A 8 12.57 2.15 5.97
CA PRO A 8 13.22 1.59 4.79
C PRO A 8 12.16 1.15 3.76
N THR A 9 12.60 0.87 2.53
CA THR A 9 11.72 0.32 1.50
C THR A 9 11.08 -0.99 1.97
N MET A 10 9.75 -1.07 1.92
CA MET A 10 9.02 -2.31 2.23
C MET A 10 9.23 -3.34 1.12
N THR A 11 10.00 -4.38 1.39
CA THR A 11 10.24 -5.49 0.45
C THR A 11 9.32 -6.69 0.73
N THR A 12 9.38 -7.72 -0.12
CA THR A 12 8.51 -8.91 -0.02
C THR A 12 8.66 -9.73 1.27
N LEU A 13 9.70 -9.45 2.05
CA LEU A 13 10.00 -10.11 3.33
C LEU A 13 10.20 -9.08 4.47
N CYS A 14 9.53 -7.93 4.36
CA CYS A 14 9.60 -6.81 5.31
C CYS A 14 9.17 -7.14 6.75
N ASN A 15 8.64 -8.33 7.01
CA ASN A 15 8.27 -8.81 8.35
C ASN A 15 9.35 -9.68 9.02
N GLY A 16 10.48 -9.94 8.32
CA GLY A 16 11.57 -10.77 8.81
C GLY A 16 12.78 -9.96 9.27
N TYR A 17 13.22 -10.18 10.51
CA TYR A 17 14.37 -9.48 11.10
C TYR A 17 15.68 -9.73 10.33
N GLY A 18 15.86 -10.91 9.75
CA GLY A 18 17.06 -11.27 8.96
C GLY A 18 17.08 -10.72 7.53
N ASN A 19 15.98 -10.13 7.04
CA ASN A 19 15.85 -9.69 5.65
C ASN A 19 16.07 -8.18 5.46
N GLY A 20 16.52 -7.48 6.51
CA GLY A 20 16.78 -6.04 6.48
C GLY A 20 16.56 -5.37 7.82
N ARG A 21 16.58 -4.03 7.84
CA ARG A 21 16.40 -3.21 9.07
C ARG A 21 14.93 -3.07 9.49
N PHE A 22 14.20 -4.19 9.52
CA PHE A 22 12.77 -4.24 9.80
C PHE A 22 12.41 -4.53 11.27
N GLY A 23 13.35 -4.38 12.20
CA GLY A 23 13.08 -4.49 13.64
C GLY A 23 12.13 -3.39 14.13
N HIS A 24 11.19 -3.71 15.02
CA HIS A 24 10.38 -2.71 15.71
C HIS A 24 11.30 -1.84 16.60
N PRO A 25 11.10 -0.51 16.68
CA PRO A 25 12.01 0.39 17.41
C PRO A 25 12.14 0.05 18.91
N GLU A 26 11.06 -0.44 19.52
CA GLU A 26 11.01 -0.72 20.97
C GLU A 26 10.83 -2.19 21.33
N GLN A 27 10.27 -3.00 20.43
CA GLN A 27 9.86 -4.37 20.75
C GLN A 27 10.87 -5.35 20.15
N HIS A 28 11.16 -6.44 20.85
CA HIS A 28 12.11 -7.48 20.40
C HIS A 28 11.52 -8.38 19.29
N ARG A 29 11.04 -7.77 18.21
CA ARG A 29 10.46 -8.44 17.03
C ARG A 29 10.67 -7.63 15.76
N GLY A 30 10.46 -8.25 14.61
CA GLY A 30 10.25 -7.52 13.36
C GLY A 30 8.92 -6.77 13.35
N ILE A 31 8.76 -5.83 12.42
CA ILE A 31 7.46 -5.19 12.20
C ILE A 31 6.41 -6.20 11.74
N SER A 32 5.16 -5.94 12.12
CA SER A 32 4.01 -6.75 11.73
C SER A 32 3.63 -6.49 10.27
N LEU A 33 2.85 -7.40 9.68
CA LEU A 33 2.28 -7.19 8.35
C LEU A 33 1.40 -5.95 8.31
N ARG A 34 0.71 -5.61 9.41
CA ARG A 34 -0.12 -4.40 9.47
C ARG A 34 0.72 -3.13 9.51
N GLU A 35 1.80 -3.12 10.29
CA GLU A 35 2.76 -2.00 10.31
C GLU A 35 3.38 -1.80 8.92
N ALA A 36 3.79 -2.87 8.24
CA ALA A 36 4.30 -2.81 6.87
C ALA A 36 3.27 -2.24 5.88
N ALA A 37 2.00 -2.63 6.00
CA ALA A 37 0.92 -2.11 5.17
C ALA A 37 0.67 -0.60 5.39
N ILE A 38 0.76 -0.14 6.65
CA ILE A 38 0.63 1.29 6.99
C ILE A 38 1.77 2.09 6.35
N PHE A 39 3.01 1.59 6.38
CA PHE A 39 4.12 2.24 5.67
C PHE A 39 3.89 2.33 4.15
N GLN A 40 3.23 1.32 3.57
CA GLN A 40 2.77 1.36 2.18
C GLN A 40 1.51 2.19 1.98
N SER A 41 1.05 2.98 2.98
CA SER A 41 -0.12 3.84 2.93
C SER A 41 -1.47 3.13 2.69
N PHE A 42 -1.54 1.82 2.94
CA PHE A 42 -2.83 1.14 2.93
C PHE A 42 -3.72 1.64 4.07
N PRO A 43 -5.03 1.80 3.82
CA PRO A 43 -6.00 2.05 4.88
C PRO A 43 -5.96 0.92 5.92
N GLU A 44 -6.23 1.24 7.18
CA GLU A 44 -6.28 0.26 8.27
C GLU A 44 -7.32 -0.84 8.01
N THR A 45 -8.42 -0.47 7.33
CA THR A 45 -9.52 -1.35 6.94
C THR A 45 -9.21 -2.25 5.74
N TYR A 46 -8.08 -2.05 5.05
CA TYR A 46 -7.72 -2.87 3.90
C TYR A 46 -7.42 -4.31 4.31
N ARG A 47 -8.10 -5.26 3.67
CA ARG A 47 -7.93 -6.69 3.86
C ARG A 47 -7.14 -7.29 2.69
N PHE A 48 -6.03 -7.97 3.00
CA PHE A 48 -5.20 -8.67 2.01
C PHE A 48 -5.69 -10.10 1.69
N THR A 49 -6.66 -10.59 2.46
CA THR A 49 -7.30 -11.90 2.32
C THR A 49 -8.81 -11.72 2.49
N ARG A 50 -9.60 -12.68 2.02
CA ARG A 50 -11.04 -12.71 2.33
C ARG A 50 -11.23 -13.06 3.81
N GLU A 51 -12.44 -12.86 4.33
CA GLU A 51 -12.74 -13.08 5.75
C GLU A 51 -12.54 -14.55 6.17
N ASP A 52 -12.90 -15.49 5.30
CA ASP A 52 -12.78 -16.93 5.58
C ASP A 52 -11.43 -17.54 5.14
N ASP A 53 -10.57 -16.75 4.50
CA ASP A 53 -9.29 -17.24 3.99
C ASP A 53 -8.23 -17.25 5.11
N LYS A 54 -7.45 -18.33 5.17
CA LYS A 54 -6.31 -18.41 6.08
C LYS A 54 -5.25 -17.37 5.69
N VAL A 55 -4.82 -16.57 6.69
CA VAL A 55 -3.72 -15.62 6.50
C VAL A 55 -2.39 -16.37 6.34
N VAL A 56 -1.84 -16.36 5.14
CA VAL A 56 -0.50 -16.88 4.84
C VAL A 56 0.50 -15.73 4.86
N ILE A 57 1.32 -15.67 5.91
CA ILE A 57 2.27 -14.57 6.16
C ILE A 57 3.13 -14.26 4.94
N LYS A 58 3.75 -15.28 4.33
CA LYS A 58 4.62 -15.14 3.14
C LYS A 58 3.88 -14.55 1.94
N THR A 59 2.60 -14.87 1.78
CA THR A 59 1.77 -14.32 0.69
C THR A 59 1.48 -12.85 0.95
N VAL A 60 1.02 -12.52 2.16
CA VAL A 60 0.67 -11.14 2.51
C VAL A 60 1.90 -10.23 2.51
N SER A 61 3.04 -10.67 3.04
CA SER A 61 4.28 -9.90 3.01
C SER A 61 4.72 -9.58 1.57
N ARG A 62 4.57 -10.53 0.65
CA ARG A 62 4.85 -10.34 -0.78
C ARG A 62 3.88 -9.36 -1.44
N LEU A 63 2.58 -9.43 -1.12
CA LEU A 63 1.59 -8.47 -1.61
C LEU A 63 1.93 -7.05 -1.15
N ILE A 64 2.25 -6.87 0.13
CA ILE A 64 2.64 -5.56 0.68
C ILE A 64 3.93 -5.05 0.03
N GLY A 65 4.95 -5.91 -0.08
CA GLY A 65 6.25 -5.51 -0.64
C GLY A 65 6.22 -5.17 -2.12
N ASN A 66 5.37 -5.82 -2.91
CA ASN A 66 5.24 -5.56 -4.34
C ASN A 66 4.26 -4.43 -4.67
N ALA A 67 3.46 -3.98 -3.71
CA ALA A 67 2.45 -2.96 -3.95
C ALA A 67 3.07 -1.59 -4.20
N VAL A 68 2.40 -0.82 -5.08
CA VAL A 68 2.57 0.64 -5.14
C VAL A 68 1.75 1.24 -4.00
N PRO A 69 2.31 2.19 -3.21
CA PRO A 69 1.55 2.83 -2.14
C PRO A 69 0.26 3.49 -2.67
N PRO A 70 -0.93 3.23 -2.10
CA PRO A 70 -2.18 3.83 -2.56
C PRO A 70 -2.14 5.37 -2.63
N LYS A 71 -1.53 6.05 -1.64
CA LYS A 71 -1.39 7.51 -1.66
C LYS A 71 -0.52 8.03 -2.82
N LEU A 72 0.48 7.25 -3.24
CA LEU A 72 1.28 7.58 -4.42
C LEU A 72 0.44 7.43 -5.69
N GLY A 73 -0.29 6.32 -5.81
CA GLY A 73 -1.22 6.10 -6.93
C GLY A 73 -2.27 7.21 -7.05
N GLU A 74 -2.84 7.63 -5.92
CA GLU A 74 -3.79 8.75 -5.83
C GLU A 74 -3.17 10.08 -6.28
N ALA A 75 -1.93 10.38 -5.86
CA ALA A 75 -1.22 11.59 -6.27
C ALA A 75 -0.95 11.62 -7.79
N VAL A 76 -0.52 10.49 -8.35
CA VAL A 76 -0.33 10.35 -9.80
C VAL A 76 -1.66 10.49 -10.55
N ALA A 77 -2.72 9.85 -10.08
CA ALA A 77 -4.05 9.95 -10.69
C ALA A 77 -4.58 11.38 -10.71
N ARG A 78 -4.40 12.14 -9.61
CA ARG A 78 -4.75 13.57 -9.58
C ARG A 78 -3.97 14.39 -10.60
N ALA A 79 -2.66 14.17 -10.71
CA ALA A 79 -1.83 14.87 -11.67
C ALA A 79 -2.26 14.58 -13.12
N LEU A 80 -2.56 13.31 -13.41
CA LEU A 80 -3.08 12.91 -14.72
C LEU A 80 -4.43 13.54 -15.00
N TYR A 81 -5.39 13.48 -14.06
CA TYR A 81 -6.72 14.06 -14.24
C TYR A 81 -6.66 15.57 -14.50
N ALA A 82 -5.78 16.30 -13.79
CA ALA A 82 -5.57 17.73 -14.02
C ALA A 82 -4.92 18.04 -15.37
N SER A 83 -4.16 17.10 -15.94
CA SER A 83 -3.48 17.27 -17.23
C SER A 83 -4.38 16.98 -18.44
N VAL A 84 -5.48 16.24 -18.25
CA VAL A 84 -6.40 15.89 -19.34
C VAL A 84 -7.37 17.06 -19.55
N PRO A 85 -7.49 17.58 -20.79
CA PRO A 85 -8.50 18.59 -21.11
C PRO A 85 -9.90 18.05 -20.77
N ALA A 86 -10.76 18.89 -20.20
CA ALA A 86 -12.14 18.51 -19.95
C ALA A 86 -12.77 17.99 -21.25
N VAL A 87 -13.29 16.76 -21.22
CA VAL A 87 -14.04 16.22 -22.35
C VAL A 87 -15.34 17.03 -22.43
N SER A 88 -15.43 17.91 -23.43
CA SER A 88 -16.68 18.55 -23.82
C SER A 88 -17.65 17.44 -24.19
N GLY A 89 -18.57 17.11 -23.29
CA GLY A 89 -19.62 16.14 -23.59
C GLY A 89 -20.53 16.70 -24.67
N ASP A 90 -20.41 16.19 -25.90
CA ASP A 90 -21.50 16.28 -26.86
C ASP A 90 -22.64 15.40 -26.32
N THR A 91 -23.49 15.98 -25.48
CA THR A 91 -24.85 15.49 -25.28
C THR A 91 -25.63 15.67 -26.58
N ALA A 92 -25.43 14.76 -27.53
CA ALA A 92 -26.37 14.59 -28.62
C ALA A 92 -27.55 13.76 -28.10
N ALA A 93 -28.62 14.47 -27.78
CA ALA A 93 -29.95 13.91 -27.64
C ALA A 93 -30.28 13.10 -28.92
N ALA A 94 -30.38 11.77 -28.77
CA ALA A 94 -30.92 10.89 -29.79
C ALA A 94 -31.66 9.74 -29.11
N GLY A 95 -32.90 10.02 -28.72
CA GLY A 95 -33.91 9.04 -28.33
C GLY A 95 -35.26 9.71 -28.55
N GLY A 96 -35.95 9.29 -29.62
CA GLY A 96 -37.18 9.92 -30.13
C GLY A 96 -38.46 9.44 -29.47
#